data_AF-A0A953YNB8-F1
#
_entry.id   AF-A0A953YNB8-F1
#
_cell.length_a   1.000
_cell.length_b   1.000
_cell.length_c   1.000
_cell.angle_alpha   90.00
_cell.angle_beta   90.00
_cell.angle_gamma   90.00
#
_symmetry.space_group_name_H-M   'P 1'
#
loop_
_entity.id
_entity.type
_entity.pdbx_description
1 polymer ?
#
loop_
_entity_poly.entity_id
_entity_poly.type
_entity_poly.pdbx_seq_one_letter_code
_entity_poly.pdbx_strand_id
1 'polypeptide(L)' 'MYRLSKWLYGIATTAIITGVVMLCQPFSVDVFFSGFEVLALGTLLFIILDHTPLASADDDDA' A
#
# COMPACT_ATOMS: atom_id res chain seq x y z
N MET A 1 10.68 -16.91 -2.09
CA MET A 1 9.61 -16.02 -1.61
C MET A 1 10.05 -14.56 -1.38
N TYR A 2 11.35 -14.24 -1.30
CA TYR A 2 11.90 -12.89 -1.11
C TYR A 2 11.48 -11.82 -2.15
N ARG A 3 11.43 -12.17 -3.43
CA ARG A 3 10.97 -11.24 -4.50
C ARG A 3 9.50 -10.87 -4.35
N LEU A 4 8.67 -11.77 -3.83
CA LEU A 4 7.24 -11.54 -3.73
C LEU A 4 6.95 -10.45 -2.69
N SER A 5 7.60 -10.49 -1.52
CA SER A 5 7.42 -9.49 -0.46
C SER A 5 7.86 -8.08 -0.90
N LYS A 6 9.02 -7.96 -1.58
CA LYS A 6 9.49 -6.67 -2.14
C LYS A 6 8.54 -6.12 -3.21
N TRP A 7 7.99 -6.99 -4.07
CA TRP A 7 6.98 -6.60 -5.05
C TRP A 7 5.66 -6.19 -4.39
N LEU A 8 5.20 -6.90 -3.35
CA LEU A 8 3.99 -6.57 -2.60
C LEU A 8 4.12 -5.22 -1.86
N TYR A 9 5.28 -4.92 -1.28
CA TYR A 9 5.58 -3.60 -0.70
C TYR A 9 5.49 -2.49 -1.77
N GLY A 10 6.07 -2.71 -2.95
CA GLY A 10 5.97 -1.76 -4.06
C GLY A 10 4.52 -1.53 -4.51
N ILE A 11 3.72 -2.60 -4.60
CA ILE A 11 2.29 -2.54 -4.96
C ILE A 11 1.49 -1.80 -3.88
N ALA A 12 1.74 -2.09 -2.60
CA ALA A 12 1.06 -1.41 -1.49
C ALA A 12 1.36 0.09 -1.49
N THR A 13 2.64 0.48 -1.60
CA THR A 13 3.05 1.89 -1.63
C THR A 13 2.47 2.62 -2.84
N THR A 14 2.51 2.02 -4.03
CA THR A 14 1.91 2.65 -5.22
C THR A 14 0.40 2.79 -5.10
N ALA A 15 -0.30 1.80 -4.56
CA ALA A 15 -1.74 1.86 -4.30
C ALA A 15 -2.10 2.98 -3.31
N ILE A 16 -1.32 3.16 -2.24
CA ILE A 16 -1.50 4.26 -1.29
C ILE A 16 -1.34 5.61 -1.99
N ILE A 17 -0.24 5.80 -2.73
CA ILE A 17 0.01 7.07 -3.43
C ILE A 17 -1.12 7.37 -4.44
N THR A 18 -1.56 6.36 -5.19
CA THR A 18 -2.69 6.52 -6.12
C THR A 18 -3.98 6.90 -5.40
N GLY A 19 -4.29 6.26 -4.27
CA GLY A 19 -5.44 6.60 -3.43
C GLY A 19 -5.39 8.05 -2.91
N VAL A 20 -4.22 8.51 -2.44
CA VAL A 20 -4.03 9.91 -2.00
C VAL A 20 -4.27 10.88 -3.15
N VAL A 21 -3.70 10.61 -4.33
CA VAL A 21 -3.88 11.46 -5.51
C VAL A 21 -5.34 11.54 -5.92
N MET A 22 -6.07 10.42 -5.88
CA MET A 22 -7.52 10.39 -6.16
C MET A 22 -8.33 11.20 -5.14
N LEU A 23 -7.99 11.11 -3.85
CA LEU A 23 -8.66 11.89 -2.79
C LEU A 23 -8.41 13.39 -2.91
N CYS A 24 -7.25 13.78 -3.42
CA CYS A 24 -6.89 15.18 -3.63
C CYS A 24 -7.47 15.79 -4.91
N GLN A 25 -8.16 15.05 -5.76
CA GLN A 25 -8.78 15.61 -6.97
C GLN A 25 -10.07 16.37 -6.62
N PRO A 26 -10.20 17.68 -6.96
CA PRO A 26 -11.38 18.49 -6.65
C PRO A 26 -12.58 18.26 -7.59
N PHE A 27 -12.50 17.28 -8.50
CA PHE A 27 -13.34 17.27 -9.70
C PHE A 27 -14.50 16.26 -9.66
N SER A 28 -14.40 15.17 -8.87
CA SER A 28 -15.41 14.11 -8.92
C SER A 28 -15.58 13.39 -7.58
N VAL A 29 -16.81 13.41 -7.06
CA VAL A 29 -17.18 12.74 -5.81
C VAL A 29 -17.08 11.22 -5.93
N ASP A 30 -17.42 10.65 -7.09
CA ASP A 30 -17.28 9.20 -7.34
C ASP A 30 -15.82 8.72 -7.27
N VAL A 31 -14.89 9.53 -7.76
CA VAL A 31 -13.45 9.25 -7.70
C VAL A 31 -12.93 9.38 -6.27
N PHE A 32 -13.50 10.29 -5.48
CA PHE A 32 -13.19 10.42 -4.06
C PHE A 32 -13.60 9.16 -3.27
N PHE A 33 -14.81 8.64 -3.49
CA PHE A 33 -15.25 7.40 -2.85
C PHE A 33 -14.40 6.19 -3.27
N SER A 34 -14.13 6.03 -4.56
CA SER A 34 -13.25 4.95 -5.05
C SER A 34 -11.80 5.11 -4.56
N GLY A 35 -11.30 6.34 -4.49
CA GLY A 35 -9.96 6.66 -3.99
C GLY A 35 -9.79 6.32 -2.51
N PHE A 36 -10.83 6.52 -1.71
CA PHE A 36 -10.84 6.12 -0.31
C PHE A 36 -10.71 4.60 -0.15
N GLU A 37 -11.46 3.81 -0.93
CA GLU A 37 -11.36 2.35 -0.90
C GLU A 37 -9.98 1.86 -1.33
N VAL A 38 -9.43 2.43 -2.41
CA VAL A 38 -8.08 2.11 -2.90
C VAL A 38 -7.02 2.46 -1.85
N LEU A 39 -7.12 3.62 -1.21
CA LEU A 39 -6.23 4.02 -0.14
C LEU A 39 -6.33 3.06 1.06
N ALA A 40 -7.54 2.70 1.47
CA ALA A 40 -7.78 1.81 2.60
C ALA A 40 -7.19 0.42 2.34
N LEU A 41 -7.38 -0.14 1.14
CA LEU A 41 -6.82 -1.43 0.77
C LEU A 41 -5.29 -1.41 0.70
N GLY A 42 -4.70 -0.37 0.08
CA GLY A 42 -3.25 -0.22 0.01
C GLY A 42 -2.62 -0.08 1.39
N THR A 43 -3.24 0.71 2.28
CA THR A 43 -2.78 0.92 3.66
C THR A 43 -2.93 -0.34 4.50
N LEU A 44 -4.06 -1.06 4.38
CA LEU A 44 -4.27 -2.33 5.07
C LEU A 44 -3.23 -3.37 4.65
N LEU A 45 -2.97 -3.49 3.35
CA LEU A 45 -1.94 -4.39 2.83
C LEU A 45 -0.55 -4.01 3.37
N PHE A 46 -0.22 -2.72 3.40
CA PHE A 46 1.04 -2.23 3.96
C PHE A 46 1.18 -2.59 5.45
N ILE A 47 0.13 -2.35 6.26
CA ILE A 47 0.12 -2.69 7.69
C ILE A 47 0.28 -4.20 7.92
N ILE A 48 -0.41 -5.04 7.14
CA ILE A 48 -0.28 -6.49 7.25
C ILE A 48 1.15 -6.92 6.92
N LEU A 49 1.75 -6.37 5.87
CA LEU A 49 3.11 -6.69 5.46
C LEU A 49 4.14 -6.24 6.52
N ASP A 50 3.88 -5.10 7.15
CA ASP A 50 4.70 -4.48 8.20
C ASP A 50 4.61 -5.25 9.53
N HIS A 51 3.42 -5.71 9.90
CA HIS A 51 3.19 -6.47 11.15
C HIS A 51 3.44 -7.97 11.01
N THR A 52 3.65 -8.48 9.80
CA THR A 52 4.01 -9.89 9.60
C THR A 52 5.54 -10.03 9.73
N PRO A 53 6.06 -10.90 10.62
CA PRO A 53 7.50 -11.06 10.87
C PRO A 53 8.31 -11.63 9.70
N LEU A 54 7.70 -11.80 8.53
CA LEU A 54 8.39 -12.06 7.26
C LEU A 54 9.30 -10.90 6.82
N ALA A 55 9.03 -9.67 7.29
CA ALA A 55 9.87 -8.50 7.03
C ALA A 55 11.06 -8.38 8.01
N SER A 56 10.87 -8.78 9.28
CA SER A 56 11.88 -8.61 10.33
C SER A 56 12.98 -9.69 10.34
N ALA A 57 12.87 -10.72 9.50
CA ALA A 57 13.86 -11.79 9.41
C ALA A 57 14.99 -11.51 8.38
N ASP A 58 15.01 -10.34 7.74
CA ASP A 58 15.93 -10.01 6.61
C ASP A 58 16.85 -8.80 6.90
N ASP A 59 16.68 -8.08 8.01
CA ASP A 59 17.54 -6.92 8.35
C ASP A 59 18.83 -7.30 9.12
N ASP A 60 19.00 -8.57 9.51
CA ASP A 60 20.18 -9.06 10.26
C ASP A 60 21.30 -9.67 9.37
N ASP A 61 21.11 -9.77 8.05
CA ASP A 61 22.08 -10.37 7.12
C ASP A 61 22.64 -9.36 6.07
N ALA A 62 22.89 -8.11 6.49
CA ALA A 62 23.61 -7.09 5.71
C ALA A 62 25.05 -6.84 6.21
#